data_AF-A0A1H1B060-F1
#
_entry.id   AF-A0A1H1B060-F1
#
_cell.length_a   1.000
_cell.length_b   1.000
_cell.length_c   1.000
_cell.angle_alpha   90.00
_cell.angle_beta   90.00
_cell.angle_gamma   90.00
#
_symmetry.space_group_name_H-M   'P 1'
#
loop_
_entity.id
_entity.type
_entity.pdbx_description
1 polymer ?
#
loop_
_entity_poly.entity_id
_entity_poly.type
_entity_poly.pdbx_seq_one_letter_code
_entity_poly.pdbx_strand_id
1 'polypeptide(L)'
;MTISDADIPSLEVLDDLADRILEHAAEELEPERTTLEVTGYADGDYEIRAYETISIRIDADVGEITERVAVRYNRHREWIQLHHYRESDDGRTTIEVRDLESYPDPVAIADVDEE
;
A
#
# COMPACT_ATOMS: atom_id res chain seq x y z
N MET A 1 -20.45 -17.19 -13.34
CA MET A 1 -19.52 -16.20 -13.92
C MET A 1 -18.14 -16.80 -13.74
N THR A 2 -17.55 -17.32 -14.81
CA THR A 2 -16.24 -17.95 -14.79
C THR A 2 -15.19 -16.86 -14.63
N ILE A 3 -14.47 -16.88 -13.51
CA ILE A 3 -13.26 -16.07 -13.29
C ILE A 3 -12.35 -16.44 -14.46
N SER A 4 -12.20 -15.53 -15.42
CA SER A 4 -11.33 -15.78 -16.56
C SER A 4 -9.90 -15.60 -16.05
N ASP A 5 -9.01 -16.48 -16.47
CA ASP A 5 -7.56 -16.51 -16.19
C ASP A 5 -6.83 -15.17 -16.53
N ALA A 6 -7.56 -14.17 -17.05
CA ALA A 6 -7.08 -12.87 -17.48
C ALA A 6 -7.12 -11.77 -16.39
N ASP A 7 -7.69 -12.01 -15.20
CA ASP A 7 -7.77 -10.96 -14.16
C ASP A 7 -6.63 -11.00 -13.13
N ILE A 8 -5.93 -12.14 -13.02
CA ILE A 8 -4.77 -12.26 -12.13
C ILE A 8 -3.54 -11.76 -12.90
N PRO A 9 -2.81 -10.75 -12.41
CA PRO A 9 -1.60 -10.27 -13.07
C PRO A 9 -0.59 -11.42 -13.23
N SER A 10 0.16 -11.38 -14.33
CA SER A 10 1.28 -12.33 -14.52
C SER A 10 2.32 -12.15 -13.41
N LEU A 11 3.00 -13.24 -13.05
CA LEU A 11 4.05 -13.21 -12.03
C LEU A 11 5.14 -12.17 -12.35
N GLU A 12 5.46 -11.98 -13.64
CA GLU A 12 6.41 -10.95 -14.09
C GLU A 12 5.97 -9.53 -13.75
N VAL A 13 4.66 -9.24 -13.83
CA VAL A 13 4.11 -7.92 -13.48
C VAL A 13 4.13 -7.72 -11.97
N LEU A 14 3.85 -8.78 -11.21
CA LEU A 14 3.94 -8.73 -9.75
C LEU A 14 5.38 -8.54 -9.27
N ASP A 15 6.35 -9.12 -9.97
CA ASP A 15 7.78 -9.00 -9.67
C ASP A 15 8.28 -7.57 -9.91
N ASP A 16 7.96 -6.99 -11.08
CA ASP A 16 8.33 -5.60 -11.42
C ASP A 16 7.68 -4.60 -10.44
N LEU A 17 6.41 -4.80 -10.11
CA LEU A 17 5.71 -3.95 -9.16
C LEU A 17 6.25 -4.10 -7.73
N ALA A 18 6.62 -5.32 -7.32
CA ALA A 18 7.25 -5.56 -6.03
C ALA A 18 8.61 -4.84 -5.95
N ASP A 19 9.42 -4.90 -7.00
CA ASP A 19 10.71 -4.21 -7.05
C ASP A 19 10.51 -2.69 -6.90
N ARG A 20 9.58 -2.11 -7.66
CA ARG A 20 9.24 -0.67 -7.56
C ARG A 20 8.75 -0.23 -6.18
N ILE A 21 7.89 -1.04 -5.55
CA ILE A 21 7.43 -0.77 -4.17
C ILE A 21 8.61 -0.86 -3.20
N LEU A 22 9.53 -1.81 -3.40
CA LEU A 22 10.72 -1.96 -2.58
C LEU A 22 11.72 -0.81 -2.79
N GLU A 23 11.85 -0.26 -4.00
CA GLU A 23 12.66 0.93 -4.26
C GLU A 23 12.19 2.11 -3.42
N HIS A 24 10.89 2.40 -3.45
CA HIS A 24 10.31 3.44 -2.60
C HIS A 24 10.37 3.11 -1.11
N ALA A 25 10.15 1.84 -0.74
CA ALA A 25 10.25 1.41 0.64
C ALA A 25 11.68 1.54 1.18
N ALA A 26 12.71 1.38 0.36
CA ALA A 26 14.10 1.56 0.78
C ALA A 26 14.43 3.03 1.14
N GLU A 27 13.70 3.99 0.58
CA GLU A 27 13.84 5.42 0.92
C GLU A 27 13.09 5.80 2.19
N GLU A 28 11.95 5.14 2.45
CA GLU A 28 11.02 5.54 3.51
C GLU A 28 11.03 4.63 4.74
N LEU A 29 11.44 3.37 4.60
CA LEU A 29 11.36 2.33 5.63
C LEU A 29 12.75 1.80 6.00
N GLU A 30 12.87 1.24 7.21
CA GLU A 30 14.07 0.49 7.60
C GLU A 30 14.11 -0.87 6.86
N PRO A 31 15.15 -1.15 6.03
CA PRO A 31 15.18 -2.35 5.19
C PRO A 31 15.20 -3.65 5.99
N GLU A 32 15.81 -3.64 7.18
CA GLU A 32 15.89 -4.80 8.08
C GLU A 32 14.53 -5.16 8.71
N ARG A 33 13.57 -4.24 8.68
CA ARG A 33 12.25 -4.36 9.31
C ARG A 33 11.11 -4.33 8.30
N THR A 34 11.43 -4.13 7.03
CA THR A 34 10.46 -4.07 5.94
C THR A 34 9.93 -5.46 5.66
N THR A 35 8.61 -5.58 5.65
CA THR A 35 7.87 -6.77 5.21
C THR A 35 7.15 -6.45 3.91
N LEU A 36 7.37 -7.25 2.87
CA LEU A 36 6.60 -7.20 1.64
C LEU A 36 5.45 -8.20 1.72
N GLU A 37 4.23 -7.74 1.45
CA GLU A 37 3.01 -8.56 1.44
C GLU A 37 2.25 -8.34 0.14
N VAL A 38 1.79 -9.45 -0.44
CA VAL A 38 0.87 -9.47 -1.58
C VAL A 38 -0.43 -10.11 -1.13
N THR A 39 -1.53 -9.36 -1.23
CA THR A 39 -2.87 -9.83 -0.89
C THR A 39 -3.73 -9.87 -2.16
N GLY A 40 -4.20 -11.06 -2.53
CA GLY A 40 -5.18 -11.24 -3.61
C GLY A 40 -6.61 -11.30 -3.08
N TYR A 41 -7.52 -10.62 -3.74
CA TYR A 41 -8.95 -10.59 -3.43
C TYR A 41 -9.73 -11.54 -4.35
N ALA A 42 -10.91 -11.98 -3.90
CA ALA A 42 -11.74 -12.95 -4.61
C ALA A 42 -12.28 -12.43 -5.97
N ASP A 43 -12.24 -11.12 -6.20
CA ASP A 43 -12.67 -10.47 -7.44
C ASP A 43 -11.58 -10.43 -8.53
N GLY A 44 -10.37 -10.91 -8.21
CA GLY A 44 -9.19 -10.78 -9.09
C GLY A 44 -8.34 -9.54 -8.77
N ASP A 45 -8.86 -8.61 -7.98
CA ASP A 45 -8.10 -7.47 -7.46
C ASP A 45 -6.94 -7.91 -6.54
N TYR A 46 -5.89 -7.09 -6.43
CA TYR A 46 -4.75 -7.37 -5.56
C TYR A 46 -4.15 -6.08 -4.99
N GLU A 47 -3.65 -6.17 -3.75
CA GLU A 47 -2.85 -5.15 -3.08
C GLU A 47 -1.43 -5.69 -2.92
N ILE A 48 -0.43 -4.90 -3.32
CA ILE A 48 0.96 -5.12 -2.91
C ILE A 48 1.34 -3.98 -1.97
N ARG A 49 1.95 -4.34 -0.85
CA ARG A 49 2.46 -3.36 0.10
C ARG A 49 3.77 -3.78 0.73
N ALA A 50 4.66 -2.83 0.91
CA ALA A 50 5.79 -2.94 1.81
C ALA A 50 5.46 -2.17 3.09
N TYR A 51 5.70 -2.74 4.26
CA TYR A 51 5.43 -2.06 5.51
C TYR A 51 6.44 -2.41 6.60
N GLU A 52 6.62 -1.49 7.53
CA GLU A 52 7.28 -1.74 8.80
C GLU A 52 6.29 -1.53 9.95
N THR A 53 6.47 -2.23 11.06
CA THR A 53 5.66 -2.06 12.27
C THR A 53 6.56 -1.92 13.47
N ILE A 54 6.34 -0.86 14.25
CA ILE A 54 7.04 -0.54 15.49
C ILE A 54 6.01 -0.59 16.63
N SER A 55 6.14 -1.56 17.51
CA SER A 55 5.33 -1.61 18.73
C SER A 55 6.15 -1.07 19.90
N ILE A 56 5.69 0.04 20.46
CA ILE A 56 6.27 0.74 21.59
C ILE A 56 5.41 0.43 22.81
N ARG A 57 5.94 -0.41 23.70
CA ARG A 57 5.33 -0.64 25.00
C ARG A 57 5.84 0.41 25.98
N ILE A 58 4.96 1.32 26.41
CA ILE A 58 5.33 2.44 27.28
C ILE A 58 5.51 1.93 28.72
N ASP A 59 4.50 1.28 29.28
CA ASP A 59 4.52 0.66 30.60
C ASP A 59 3.47 -0.48 30.68
N ALA A 60 3.48 -1.29 31.74
CA ALA A 60 2.48 -2.35 31.92
C ALA A 60 1.04 -1.82 32.07
N ASP A 61 0.87 -0.57 32.52
CA ASP A 61 -0.42 0.08 32.79
C ASP A 61 -0.85 1.10 31.71
N VAL A 62 0.08 1.60 30.89
CA VAL A 62 -0.13 2.76 29.99
C VAL A 62 -0.54 2.33 28.57
N GLY A 63 -0.45 1.03 28.26
CA GLY A 63 -0.85 0.46 26.97
C GLY A 63 0.30 0.33 25.97
N GLU A 64 -0.01 -0.32 24.85
CA GLU A 64 0.90 -0.47 23.70
C GLU A 64 0.53 0.53 22.61
N ILE A 65 1.53 1.16 22.01
CA ILE A 65 1.36 1.99 20.83
C ILE A 65 2.03 1.27 19.67
N THR A 66 1.30 1.05 18.59
CA THR A 66 1.82 0.47 17.37
C THR A 66 1.85 1.53 16.28
N GLU A 67 3.04 1.89 15.82
CA GLU A 67 3.25 2.71 14.64
C GLU A 67 3.51 1.80 13.44
N ARG A 68 2.86 2.08 12.31
CA ARG A 68 3.07 1.35 11.07
C ARG A 68 3.16 2.32 9.91
N VAL A 69 4.22 2.18 9.14
CA VAL A 69 4.43 2.90 7.88
C VAL A 69 4.35 1.88 6.77
N ALA A 70 3.55 2.14 5.75
CA ALA A 70 3.37 1.25 4.61
C ALA A 70 3.41 2.02 3.29
N VAL A 71 4.18 1.51 2.34
CA VAL A 71 4.14 1.86 0.93
C VAL A 71 3.18 0.89 0.25
N ARG A 72 2.12 1.40 -0.38
CA ARG A 72 1.05 0.60 -0.97
C ARG A 72 0.84 0.93 -2.43
N TYR A 73 0.67 -0.09 -3.24
CA TYR A 73 0.15 0.05 -4.59
C TYR A 73 -1.37 -0.16 -4.62
N ASN A 74 -2.07 0.80 -5.22
CA ASN A 74 -3.50 0.69 -5.47
C ASN A 74 -3.76 0.41 -6.95
N ARG A 75 -4.18 -0.81 -7.29
CA ARG A 75 -4.50 -1.21 -8.67
C ARG A 75 -5.56 -0.33 -9.33
N HIS A 76 -6.58 0.12 -8.60
CA HIS A 76 -7.70 0.89 -9.17
C HIS A 76 -7.30 2.30 -9.60
N ARG A 77 -6.29 2.88 -8.94
CA ARG A 77 -5.78 4.22 -9.23
C ARG A 77 -4.42 4.20 -9.92
N GLU A 78 -3.79 3.03 -9.99
CA GLU A 78 -2.41 2.84 -10.44
C GLU A 78 -1.43 3.77 -9.70
N TRP A 79 -1.59 3.96 -8.39
CA TRP A 79 -0.73 4.85 -7.60
C TRP A 79 0.03 4.12 -6.51
N ILE A 80 1.23 4.61 -6.21
CA ILE A 80 2.02 4.21 -5.05
C ILE A 80 1.96 5.32 -4.00
N GLN A 81 1.49 4.97 -2.81
CA GLN A 81 1.34 5.91 -1.70
C GLN A 81 2.02 5.39 -0.44
N LEU A 82 2.65 6.29 0.29
CA LEU A 82 3.04 6.10 1.67
C LEU A 82 1.88 6.39 2.59
N HIS A 83 1.67 5.52 3.56
CA HIS A 83 0.66 5.63 4.58
C HIS A 83 1.29 5.38 5.95
N HIS A 84 1.19 6.36 6.84
CA HIS A 84 1.64 6.26 8.21
C HIS A 84 0.44 6.28 9.15
N TYR A 85 0.29 5.24 9.96
CA TYR A 85 -0.74 5.15 11.00
C TYR A 85 -0.12 4.85 12.35
N ARG A 86 -0.79 5.38 13.37
CA ARG A 86 -0.55 5.09 14.77
C ARG A 86 -1.79 4.45 15.37
N GLU A 87 -1.62 3.32 16.01
CA GLU A 87 -2.66 2.57 16.69
C GLU A 87 -2.36 2.53 18.19
N SER A 88 -3.37 2.78 19.00
CA SER A 88 -3.34 2.66 20.46
C SER A 88 -4.66 2.06 20.94
N ASP A 89 -4.80 1.89 22.26
CA ASP A 89 -6.04 1.39 22.88
C ASP A 89 -7.29 2.23 22.52
N ASP A 90 -7.10 3.52 22.19
CA ASP A 90 -8.18 4.43 21.77
C ASP A 90 -8.58 4.26 20.29
N GLY A 91 -7.82 3.48 19.53
CA GLY A 91 -8.05 3.16 18.13
C GLY A 91 -6.90 3.55 17.21
N ARG A 92 -7.19 3.59 15.91
CA ARG A 92 -6.21 3.90 14.86
C ARG A 92 -6.38 5.34 14.36
N THR A 93 -5.27 6.06 14.34
CA THR A 93 -5.15 7.41 13.77
C THR A 93 -4.22 7.39 12.56
N THR A 94 -4.67 7.93 11.43
CA THR A 94 -3.80 8.19 10.28
C THR A 94 -2.97 9.44 10.57
N ILE A 95 -1.64 9.30 10.51
CA ILE A 95 -0.68 10.38 10.75
C ILE A 95 -0.38 11.11 9.44
N GLU A 96 -0.11 10.36 8.38
CA GLU A 96 0.27 10.91 7.08
C GLU A 96 -0.18 9.97 5.94
N VAL A 97 -0.56 10.58 4.82
CA VAL A 97 -0.68 9.91 3.53
C VAL A 97 0.04 10.79 2.50
N ARG A 98 0.97 10.19 1.75
CA ARG A 98 1.78 10.89 0.77
C ARG A 98 1.85 10.10 -0.53
N ASP A 99 1.56 10.74 -1.65
CA ASP A 99 1.79 10.16 -2.96
C ASP A 99 3.29 10.07 -3.23
N LEU A 100 3.79 8.86 -3.49
CA LEU A 100 5.17 8.60 -3.86
C LEU A 100 5.34 8.62 -5.38
N GLU A 101 4.27 8.23 -6.08
CA GLU A 101 4.22 8.24 -7.53
C GLU A 101 2.86 8.74 -7.99
N SER A 102 2.85 9.88 -8.67
CA SER A 102 1.70 10.33 -9.44
C SER A 102 1.72 9.70 -10.81
N TYR A 103 0.84 8.73 -11.05
CA TYR A 103 0.49 8.39 -12.42
C TYR A 103 -0.42 9.49 -13.00
N PRO A 104 -0.32 9.76 -14.31
CA PRO A 104 -1.33 10.56 -14.99
C PRO A 104 -2.70 9.91 -14.75
N ASP A 105 -3.64 10.72 -14.27
CA ASP A 105 -4.98 10.31 -13.90
C ASP A 105 -5.63 9.48 -15.05
N PRO A 106 -6.13 8.26 -14.81
CA PRO A 106 -6.90 7.54 -15.83
C PRO A 106 -8.20 8.28 -16.20
N VAL A 107 -8.60 9.31 -15.43
CA VAL A 107 -9.67 10.26 -15.76
C VAL A 107 -9.17 11.43 -16.63
N ALA A 108 -8.02 11.32 -17.29
CA ALA A 108 -7.72 12.15 -18.46
C ALA A 108 -8.38 11.64 -19.76
N ILE A 109 -9.16 10.54 -19.72
CA ILE A 109 -10.04 10.09 -20.81
C ILE A 109 -11.48 9.90 -20.33
N ALA A 110 -11.97 10.81 -19.49
CA ALA A 110 -13.41 10.95 -19.25
C ALA A 110 -13.78 12.39 -18.88
N ASP A 111 -13.20 13.38 -19.55
CA ASP A 111 -13.78 14.73 -19.63
C ASP A 111 -13.21 15.48 -20.86
N VAL A 112 -13.74 15.14 -22.03
CA VAL A 112 -13.92 16.13 -23.10
C VAL A 112 -15.40 16.06 -23.46
N ASP A 113 -16.16 16.78 -22.64
CA ASP A 113 -17.34 17.59 -22.94
C ASP A 113 -17.96 17.44 -24.34
N GLU A 114 -19.21 16.98 -24.34
CA GLU A 114 -20.37 17.53 -25.05
C GLU A 114 -20.12 18.42 -26.30
N GLU A 115 -20.47 17.91 -27.50
CA GLU A 115 -21.29 18.60 -28.53
C GLU A 115 -22.06 17.60 -29.41
#